data_AF-A0A7V9N6B1-F1
#
_entry.id   AF-A0A7V9N6B1-F1
#
_cell.length_a   1.000
_cell.length_b   1.000
_cell.length_c   1.000
_cell.angle_alpha   90.00
_cell.angle_beta   90.00
_cell.angle_gamma   90.00
#
_symmetry.space_group_name_H-M   'P 1'
#
loop_
_entity.id
_entity.type
_entity.pdbx_description
1 polymer ?
#
loop_
_entity_poly.entity_id
_entity_poly.type
_entity_poly.pdbx_seq_one_letter_code
_entity_poly.pdbx_strand_id
1 'polypeptide(L)'
;MAEVARLSLKLGLTAFGGPAAHIAMLRDEIVTRREWMTDAYFLDLLAATNLIPGPNSTEMVIHAGFHRAGRRGLMVAGALFILPAALITLAFAWIYVGYGTTPQLESFLYGVKPVVIAVILQAIWGLGRSIAGQRPLLATAAIAFALSLAGIDELFVLIGLGFAIMMMRVIANRGNVPLSVMLPVVPAALTHRAPDVIPFLLVSVEPYSPARLFLEFLKIGATLYGTGYVLLSFLQQDLVEHLGWITEQQLIDAVAVGQFTPGPVFT
;
A
#
# COMPACT_ATOMS: atom_id res chain seq x y z
N MET A 1 -17.27 9.39 22.51
CA MET A 1 -17.82 8.91 21.22
C MET A 1 -17.95 10.01 20.19
N ALA A 2 -18.81 11.02 20.38
CA ALA A 2 -18.98 12.12 19.41
C ALA A 2 -17.66 12.87 19.10
N GLU A 3 -16.81 13.02 20.11
CA GLU A 3 -15.48 13.63 19.95
C GLU A 3 -14.56 12.84 19.01
N VAL A 4 -14.50 11.51 19.19
CA VAL A 4 -13.75 10.58 18.32
C VAL A 4 -14.32 10.60 16.91
N ALA A 5 -15.64 10.52 16.78
CA ALA A 5 -16.31 10.55 15.49
C ALA A 5 -16.00 11.85 14.71
N ARG A 6 -16.06 13.01 15.37
CA ARG A 6 -15.75 14.31 14.76
C ARG A 6 -14.28 14.40 14.37
N LEU A 7 -13.36 13.92 15.20
CA LEU A 7 -11.94 13.92 14.88
C LEU A 7 -11.65 13.02 13.68
N SER A 8 -12.10 11.77 13.71
CA SER A 8 -11.86 10.80 12.65
C SER A 8 -12.45 11.25 11.32
N LEU A 9 -13.67 11.82 11.34
CA LEU A 9 -14.28 12.40 10.15
C LEU A 9 -13.53 13.63 9.64
N LYS A 10 -13.09 14.53 10.54
CA LYS A 10 -12.27 15.69 10.18
C LYS A 10 -10.98 15.22 9.50
N LEU A 11 -10.24 14.32 10.15
CA LEU A 11 -9.00 13.78 9.61
C LEU A 11 -9.23 13.04 8.30
N GLY A 12 -10.31 12.25 8.16
CA GLY A 12 -10.65 11.58 6.91
C GLY A 12 -11.01 12.54 5.76
N LEU A 13 -11.37 13.80 6.05
CA LEU A 13 -11.66 14.83 5.06
C LEU A 13 -10.49 15.80 4.81
N THR A 14 -9.57 15.94 5.76
CA THR A 14 -8.52 16.98 5.71
C THR A 14 -7.10 16.43 5.71
N ALA A 15 -6.89 15.15 5.98
CA ALA A 15 -5.57 14.53 5.96
C ALA A 15 -5.12 14.37 4.50
N PHE A 16 -4.47 15.41 3.99
CA PHE A 16 -3.79 15.41 2.70
C PHE A 16 -2.28 15.50 2.93
N GLY A 17 -1.52 14.84 2.06
CA GLY A 17 -0.06 14.90 2.04
C GLY A 17 0.61 13.64 2.57
N GLY A 18 1.93 13.54 2.37
CA GLY A 18 2.71 12.34 2.66
C GLY A 18 2.71 11.89 4.13
N PRO A 19 3.39 10.79 4.47
CA PRO A 19 3.29 10.13 5.77
C PRO A 19 3.72 11.06 6.92
N ALA A 20 4.72 11.91 6.68
CA ALA A 20 5.19 12.92 7.64
C ALA A 20 4.12 13.98 7.96
N ALA A 21 3.37 14.44 6.94
CA ALA A 21 2.29 15.39 7.13
C ALA A 21 1.16 14.77 7.96
N HIS A 22 0.81 13.52 7.66
CA HIS A 22 -0.22 12.78 8.40
C HIS A 22 0.16 12.57 9.86
N ILE A 23 1.39 12.14 10.14
CA ILE A 23 1.89 11.96 11.51
C ILE A 23 1.90 13.30 12.26
N ALA A 24 2.34 14.38 11.61
CA ALA A 24 2.33 15.71 12.22
C ALA A 24 0.91 16.21 12.55
N MET A 25 -0.04 16.04 11.62
CA MET A 25 -1.46 16.39 11.83
C MET A 25 -2.07 15.54 12.96
N LEU A 26 -1.78 14.24 12.99
CA LEU A 26 -2.24 13.33 14.04
C LEU A 26 -1.68 13.74 15.41
N ARG A 27 -0.38 14.06 15.48
CA ARG A 27 0.27 14.52 16.71
C ARG A 27 -0.32 15.84 17.20
N ASP A 28 -0.50 16.83 16.32
CA ASP A 28 -1.14 18.11 16.69
C ASP A 28 -2.53 17.86 17.29
N GLU A 29 -3.36 17.06 16.63
CA GLU A 29 -4.74 16.88 17.09
C GLU A 29 -4.88 15.96 18.30
N ILE A 30 -4.11 14.89 18.40
CA ILE A 30 -4.27 13.88 19.44
C ILE A 30 -3.46 14.25 20.68
N VAL A 31 -2.21 14.72 20.50
CA VAL A 31 -1.29 15.03 21.59
C VAL A 31 -1.43 16.49 22.01
N THR A 32 -1.33 17.44 21.08
CA THR A 32 -1.23 18.87 21.44
C THR A 32 -2.58 19.50 21.75
N ARG A 33 -3.60 19.34 20.89
CA ARG A 33 -4.90 20.01 21.09
C ARG A 33 -5.83 19.31 22.06
N ARG A 34 -5.83 17.98 22.03
CA ARG A 34 -6.78 17.16 22.79
C ARG A 34 -6.18 16.47 24.00
N GLU A 35 -4.85 16.36 24.05
CA GLU A 35 -4.11 15.74 25.15
C GLU A 35 -4.62 14.32 25.48
N TRP A 36 -5.01 13.56 24.45
CA TRP A 36 -5.51 12.19 24.64
C TRP A 36 -4.39 11.23 25.05
N MET A 37 -3.14 11.53 24.70
CA MET A 37 -1.97 10.75 25.06
C MET A 37 -0.72 11.63 25.10
N THR A 38 0.33 11.15 25.77
CA THR A 38 1.62 11.83 25.83
C THR A 38 2.39 11.67 24.52
N ASP A 39 3.37 12.55 24.30
CA ASP A 39 4.24 12.48 23.13
C ASP A 39 5.03 11.16 23.07
N ALA A 40 5.52 10.70 24.22
CA ALA A 40 6.21 9.41 24.33
C ALA A 40 5.29 8.24 23.92
N TYR A 41 4.07 8.19 24.44
CA TYR A 41 3.12 7.14 24.08
C TYR A 41 2.72 7.19 22.60
N PHE A 42 2.58 8.39 22.03
CA PHE A 42 2.32 8.56 20.60
C PHE A 42 3.46 7.99 19.75
N LEU A 43 4.71 8.23 20.14
CA LEU A 43 5.88 7.68 19.45
C LEU A 43 5.99 6.17 19.61
N ASP A 44 5.71 5.63 20.79
CA ASP A 44 5.65 4.18 21.03
C ASP A 44 4.57 3.52 20.15
N LEU A 45 3.40 4.16 20.03
CA LEU A 45 2.33 3.68 19.18
C LEU A 45 2.72 3.73 17.70
N LEU A 46 3.36 4.82 17.25
CA LEU A 46 3.88 4.92 15.89
C LEU A 46 4.92 3.83 15.61
N ALA A 47 5.79 3.53 16.57
CA ALA A 47 6.73 2.42 16.45
C ALA A 47 5.99 1.07 16.34
N ALA A 48 4.94 0.86 17.14
CA ALA A 48 4.13 -0.35 17.11
C ALA A 48 3.38 -0.55 15.79
N THR A 49 2.83 0.51 15.19
CA THR A 49 2.14 0.44 13.88
C THR A 49 3.11 0.05 12.76
N ASN A 50 4.39 0.43 12.85
CA ASN A 50 5.40 -0.02 11.87
C ASN A 50 5.74 -1.52 11.96
N LEU A 51 5.30 -2.22 13.01
CA LEU A 51 5.56 -3.66 13.18
C LEU A 51 4.40 -4.55 12.71
N ILE A 52 3.22 -3.97 12.48
CA ILE A 52 2.03 -4.70 12.03
C ILE A 52 1.70 -4.36 10.57
N PRO A 53 1.01 -5.25 9.85
CA PRO A 53 0.63 -4.97 8.47
C PRO A 53 -0.52 -3.97 8.43
N GLY A 54 -0.34 -2.89 7.70
CA GLY A 54 -1.36 -1.90 7.46
C GLY A 54 -0.81 -0.47 7.25
N PRO A 55 -1.67 0.46 6.83
CA PRO A 55 -1.29 1.86 6.71
C PRO A 55 -1.20 2.52 8.08
N ASN A 56 0.03 2.87 8.51
CA ASN A 56 0.34 3.48 9.82
C ASN A 56 -0.66 4.55 10.27
N SER A 57 -0.99 5.52 9.41
CA SER A 57 -1.87 6.63 9.83
C SER A 57 -3.31 6.18 10.16
N THR A 58 -3.82 5.17 9.47
CA THR A 58 -5.14 4.59 9.76
C THR A 58 -5.12 3.86 11.11
N GLU A 59 -4.09 3.07 11.35
CA GLU A 59 -3.92 2.32 12.61
C GLU A 59 -3.77 3.25 13.81
N MET A 60 -3.00 4.34 13.65
CA MET A 60 -2.86 5.38 14.67
C MET A 60 -4.22 6.01 15.03
N VAL A 61 -5.07 6.33 14.04
CA VAL A 61 -6.42 6.87 14.28
C VAL A 61 -7.32 5.86 14.98
N ILE A 62 -7.30 4.61 14.53
CA ILE A 62 -8.07 3.50 15.11
C ILE A 62 -7.69 3.29 16.57
N HIS A 63 -6.39 3.27 16.88
CA HIS A 63 -5.90 3.07 18.24
C HIS A 63 -6.09 4.30 19.12
N ALA A 64 -5.99 5.52 18.59
CA ALA A 64 -6.38 6.72 19.32
C ALA A 64 -7.88 6.71 19.68
N GLY A 65 -8.73 6.25 18.77
CA GLY A 65 -10.15 6.00 19.03
C GLY A 65 -10.38 4.95 20.12
N PHE A 66 -9.59 3.88 20.12
CA PHE A 66 -9.58 2.86 21.17
C PHE A 66 -9.15 3.44 22.53
N HIS A 67 -8.06 4.21 22.57
CA HIS A 67 -7.55 4.82 23.79
C HIS A 67 -8.59 5.76 24.43
N ARG A 68 -9.29 6.55 23.61
CA ARG A 68 -10.27 7.54 24.09
C ARG A 68 -11.63 6.94 24.45
N ALA A 69 -12.11 5.93 23.71
CA ALA A 69 -13.49 5.47 23.82
C ALA A 69 -13.66 3.94 23.74
N GLY A 70 -12.59 3.18 23.95
CA GLY A 70 -12.58 1.71 23.98
C GLY A 70 -12.92 1.07 22.64
N ARG A 71 -13.38 -0.18 22.67
CA ARG A 71 -13.63 -1.02 21.47
C ARG A 71 -14.63 -0.41 20.49
N ARG A 72 -15.62 0.35 20.98
CA ARG A 72 -16.57 1.06 20.13
C ARG A 72 -15.94 2.29 19.47
N GLY A 73 -15.03 2.96 20.17
CA GLY A 73 -14.24 4.07 19.63
C GLY A 73 -13.34 3.63 18.48
N LEU A 74 -12.74 2.44 18.59
CA LEU A 74 -11.96 1.79 17.55
C LEU A 74 -12.74 1.69 16.23
N MET A 75 -13.92 1.07 16.26
CA MET A 75 -14.75 0.84 15.08
C MET A 75 -15.21 2.16 14.45
N VAL A 76 -15.67 3.10 15.27
CA VAL A 76 -16.14 4.42 14.81
C VAL A 76 -14.99 5.23 14.21
N ALA A 77 -13.81 5.20 14.83
CA ALA A 77 -12.65 5.93 14.36
C ALA A 77 -12.17 5.41 13.01
N GLY A 78 -12.03 4.10 12.86
CA GLY A 78 -11.64 3.48 11.59
C GLY A 78 -12.67 3.75 10.48
N ALA A 79 -13.95 3.50 10.76
CA ALA A 79 -15.01 3.71 9.78
C ALA A 79 -15.06 5.17 9.29
N LEU A 80 -15.09 6.15 10.22
CA LEU A 80 -15.22 7.56 9.83
C LEU A 80 -13.94 8.18 9.27
N PHE A 81 -12.79 7.57 9.49
CA PHE A 81 -11.54 7.97 8.85
C PHE A 81 -11.44 7.48 7.40
N ILE A 82 -11.88 6.24 7.13
CA ILE A 82 -11.78 5.60 5.80
C ILE A 82 -12.96 5.98 4.89
N LEU A 83 -14.16 6.07 5.45
CA LEU A 83 -15.40 6.24 4.68
C LEU A 83 -15.41 7.47 3.76
N PRO A 84 -14.92 8.66 4.17
CA PRO A 84 -14.91 9.83 3.28
C PRO A 84 -14.08 9.60 2.01
N ALA A 85 -12.87 9.08 2.17
CA ALA A 85 -11.99 8.72 1.06
C ALA A 85 -12.65 7.69 0.14
N ALA A 86 -13.22 6.63 0.72
CA ALA A 86 -13.90 5.57 -0.02
C ALA A 86 -15.13 6.08 -0.79
N LEU A 87 -15.90 7.02 -0.25
CA LEU A 87 -17.04 7.62 -0.93
C LEU A 87 -16.60 8.53 -2.07
N ILE A 88 -15.52 9.29 -1.90
CA ILE A 88 -14.97 10.14 -2.95
C ILE A 88 -14.45 9.27 -4.09
N THR A 89 -13.64 8.24 -3.82
CA THR A 89 -13.13 7.33 -4.85
C THR A 89 -14.26 6.56 -5.53
N LEU A 90 -15.29 6.14 -4.80
CA LEU A 90 -16.47 5.50 -5.37
C LEU A 90 -17.24 6.44 -6.31
N ALA A 91 -17.39 7.72 -5.94
CA ALA A 91 -18.01 8.71 -6.80
C ALA A 91 -17.22 8.91 -8.10
N PHE A 92 -15.89 8.98 -8.02
CA PHE A 92 -15.02 9.02 -9.21
C PHE A 92 -15.15 7.77 -10.06
N ALA A 93 -15.16 6.58 -9.46
CA ALA A 93 -15.33 5.32 -10.18
C ALA A 93 -16.70 5.26 -10.89
N TRP A 94 -17.77 5.71 -10.23
CA TRP A 94 -19.10 5.78 -10.83
C TRP A 94 -19.14 6.73 -12.04
N ILE A 95 -18.51 7.91 -11.92
CA ILE A 95 -18.37 8.85 -13.04
C ILE A 95 -17.54 8.24 -14.17
N TYR A 96 -16.43 7.57 -13.84
CA TYR A 96 -15.54 6.93 -14.80
C TYR A 96 -16.26 5.87 -15.62
N VAL A 97 -17.04 5.00 -14.98
CA VAL A 97 -17.82 3.95 -15.67
C VAL A 97 -18.98 4.55 -16.46
N GLY A 98 -19.69 5.54 -15.92
CA GLY A 98 -20.87 6.12 -16.57
C GLY A 98 -20.56 7.06 -17.73
N TYR A 99 -19.44 7.79 -17.68
CA TYR A 99 -19.14 8.88 -18.61
C TYR A 99 -17.76 8.73 -19.28
N GLY A 100 -16.99 7.67 -19.00
CA GLY A 100 -15.62 7.47 -19.50
C GLY A 100 -15.45 7.53 -21.02
N THR A 101 -16.52 7.25 -21.77
CA THR A 101 -16.54 7.26 -23.23
C THR A 101 -17.00 8.59 -23.83
N THR A 102 -17.33 9.59 -23.01
CA THR A 102 -17.72 10.92 -23.51
C THR A 102 -16.49 11.75 -23.90
N PRO A 103 -16.51 12.49 -25.02
CA PRO A 103 -15.34 13.25 -25.50
C PRO A 103 -14.78 14.26 -24.48
N GLN A 104 -15.66 14.81 -23.63
CA GLN A 104 -15.29 15.75 -22.57
C GLN A 104 -14.49 15.06 -21.46
N LEU A 105 -14.90 13.85 -21.04
CA LEU A 105 -14.19 13.10 -20.01
C LEU A 105 -12.93 12.43 -20.56
N GLU A 106 -12.93 12.00 -21.82
CA GLU A 106 -11.72 11.49 -22.51
C GLU A 106 -10.61 12.55 -22.52
N SER A 107 -10.95 13.80 -22.83
CA SER A 107 -10.01 14.93 -22.81
C SER A 107 -9.47 15.21 -21.40
N PHE A 108 -10.33 15.08 -20.39
CA PHE A 108 -9.93 15.22 -18.98
C PHE A 108 -9.00 14.08 -18.53
N LEU A 109 -9.34 12.82 -18.84
CA LEU A 109 -8.51 11.65 -18.55
C LEU A 109 -7.17 11.70 -19.30
N TYR A 110 -7.14 12.24 -20.52
CA TYR A 110 -5.88 12.50 -21.23
C TYR A 110 -4.98 13.48 -20.45
N GLY A 111 -5.57 14.51 -19.81
CA GLY A 111 -4.88 15.43 -18.91
C GLY A 111 -4.38 14.80 -17.61
N VAL A 112 -4.90 13.64 -17.22
CA VAL A 112 -4.42 12.86 -16.06
C VAL A 112 -3.11 12.11 -16.39
N LYS A 113 -2.85 11.75 -17.65
CA LYS A 113 -1.65 10.98 -18.04
C LYS A 113 -0.32 11.66 -17.64
N PRO A 114 -0.10 12.97 -17.83
CA PRO A 114 1.11 13.64 -17.35
C PRO A 114 1.23 13.62 -15.81
N VAL A 115 0.11 13.73 -15.11
CA VAL A 115 0.06 13.68 -13.63
C VAL A 115 0.46 12.29 -13.15
N VAL A 116 -0.06 11.24 -13.78
CA VAL A 116 0.34 9.85 -13.55
C VAL A 116 1.84 9.68 -13.72
N ILE A 117 2.40 10.14 -14.84
CA ILE A 117 3.84 10.02 -15.12
C ILE A 117 4.64 10.72 -14.01
N ALA A 118 4.22 11.91 -13.58
CA ALA A 118 4.86 12.62 -12.49
C ALA A 118 4.79 11.84 -11.15
N VAL A 119 3.66 11.21 -10.84
CA VAL A 119 3.49 10.37 -9.63
C VAL A 119 4.41 9.14 -9.68
N ILE A 120 4.48 8.44 -10.82
CA ILE A 120 5.38 7.30 -11.00
C ILE A 120 6.83 7.74 -10.86
N LEU A 121 7.23 8.85 -11.49
CA LEU A 121 8.58 9.39 -11.36
C LEU A 121 8.91 9.79 -9.92
N GLN A 122 7.97 10.41 -9.21
CA GLN A 122 8.12 10.74 -7.79
C GLN A 122 8.28 9.48 -6.93
N ALA A 123 7.52 8.42 -7.22
CA ALA A 123 7.60 7.14 -6.53
C ALA A 123 8.98 6.50 -6.70
N ILE A 124 9.44 6.37 -7.95
CA ILE A 124 10.76 5.84 -8.31
C ILE A 124 11.85 6.70 -7.65
N TRP A 125 11.70 8.03 -7.65
CA TRP A 125 12.66 8.93 -7.04
C TRP A 125 12.73 8.79 -5.52
N GLY A 126 11.58 8.68 -4.85
CA GLY A 126 11.50 8.47 -3.41
C GLY A 126 12.13 7.15 -2.98
N LEU A 127 11.79 6.07 -3.68
CA LEU A 127 12.37 4.73 -3.46
C LEU A 127 13.87 4.69 -3.79
N GLY A 128 14.27 5.34 -4.89
CA GLY A 128 15.67 5.43 -5.29
C GLY A 128 16.51 6.16 -4.24
N ARG A 129 16.00 7.28 -3.69
CA ARG A 129 16.69 8.03 -2.62
C ARG A 129 16.83 7.25 -1.31
N SER A 130 15.84 6.45 -0.94
CA SER A 130 15.93 5.65 0.30
C SER A 130 17.02 4.57 0.21
N ILE A 131 17.33 4.10 -1.00
CA ILE A 131 18.33 3.07 -1.26
C ILE A 131 19.70 3.65 -1.68
N ALA A 132 19.74 4.89 -2.17
CA ALA A 132 20.93 5.53 -2.76
C ALA A 132 22.19 5.55 -1.86
N GLY A 133 22.03 5.51 -0.53
CA GLY A 133 23.16 5.44 0.41
C GLY A 133 23.76 4.04 0.61
N GLN A 134 23.07 2.99 0.16
CA GLN A 134 23.42 1.60 0.45
C GLN A 134 23.81 0.88 -0.84
N ARG A 135 25.07 1.03 -1.25
CA ARG A 135 25.67 0.36 -2.43
C ARG A 135 25.23 -1.10 -2.62
N PRO A 136 25.20 -1.97 -1.59
CA PRO A 136 24.72 -3.35 -1.77
C PRO A 136 23.23 -3.42 -2.12
N LEU A 137 22.36 -2.58 -1.51
CA LEU A 137 20.94 -2.58 -1.87
C LEU A 137 20.68 -2.03 -3.26
N LEU A 138 21.46 -1.03 -3.69
CA LEU A 138 21.33 -0.47 -5.03
C LEU A 138 21.74 -1.48 -6.11
N ALA A 139 22.80 -2.25 -5.86
CA ALA A 139 23.20 -3.36 -6.73
C ALA A 139 22.11 -4.45 -6.79
N THR A 140 21.53 -4.81 -5.64
CA THR A 140 20.47 -5.82 -5.61
C THR A 140 19.19 -5.35 -6.30
N ALA A 141 18.83 -4.07 -6.15
CA ALA A 141 17.70 -3.47 -6.86
C ALA A 141 17.93 -3.47 -8.39
N ALA A 142 19.14 -3.13 -8.84
CA ALA A 142 19.49 -3.15 -10.26
C ALA A 142 19.45 -4.58 -10.86
N ILE A 143 19.94 -5.57 -10.12
CA ILE A 143 19.88 -6.99 -10.53
C ILE A 143 18.43 -7.46 -10.57
N ALA A 144 17.63 -7.16 -9.54
CA ALA A 144 16.22 -7.53 -9.51
C ALA A 144 15.44 -6.92 -10.68
N PHE A 145 15.69 -5.64 -10.98
CA PHE A 145 15.10 -4.94 -12.12
C PHE A 145 15.49 -5.59 -13.46
N ALA A 146 16.77 -5.91 -13.65
CA ALA A 146 17.24 -6.58 -14.86
C ALA A 146 16.63 -7.99 -15.05
N LEU A 147 16.45 -8.74 -13.96
CA LEU A 147 15.82 -10.07 -13.99
C LEU A 147 14.32 -10.01 -14.26
N SER A 148 13.61 -9.01 -13.71
CA SER A 148 12.19 -8.77 -14.02
C SER A 148 12.01 -8.38 -15.50
N LEU A 149 12.89 -7.53 -16.06
CA LEU A 149 12.87 -7.23 -17.51
C LEU A 149 13.16 -8.44 -18.40
N ALA A 150 13.85 -9.46 -17.87
CA ALA A 150 14.08 -10.72 -18.56
C ALA A 150 12.87 -11.67 -18.51
N GLY A 151 11.78 -11.29 -17.85
CA GLY A 151 10.54 -12.06 -17.75
C GLY A 151 10.56 -13.15 -16.67
N ILE A 152 11.42 -13.02 -15.65
CA ILE A 152 11.43 -13.92 -14.50
C ILE A 152 10.42 -13.41 -13.46
N ASP A 153 9.56 -14.29 -12.94
CA ASP A 153 8.53 -13.88 -11.97
C ASP A 153 9.15 -13.17 -10.76
N GLU A 154 8.53 -12.06 -10.36
CA GLU A 154 8.99 -11.15 -9.31
C GLU A 154 9.19 -11.89 -7.98
N LEU A 155 8.35 -12.88 -7.69
CA LEU A 155 8.44 -13.73 -6.51
C LEU A 155 9.75 -14.52 -6.45
N PHE A 156 10.18 -15.12 -7.57
CA PHE A 156 11.45 -15.84 -7.62
C PHE A 156 12.65 -14.90 -7.52
N VAL A 157 12.55 -13.72 -8.14
CA VAL A 157 13.58 -12.69 -8.04
C VAL A 157 13.71 -12.21 -6.60
N LEU A 158 12.60 -11.91 -5.92
CA LEU A 158 12.57 -11.47 -4.52
C LEU A 158 13.10 -12.54 -3.56
N ILE A 159 12.62 -13.78 -3.67
CA ILE A 159 13.08 -14.88 -2.80
C ILE A 159 14.54 -15.21 -3.09
N GLY A 160 14.93 -15.28 -4.36
CA GLY A 160 16.28 -15.62 -4.79
C GLY A 160 17.32 -14.59 -4.35
N LEU A 161 17.06 -13.30 -4.59
CA LEU A 161 17.94 -12.24 -4.10
C LEU A 161 17.93 -12.17 -2.57
N GLY A 162 16.76 -12.28 -1.94
CA GLY A 162 16.65 -12.29 -0.48
C GLY A 162 17.50 -13.39 0.16
N PHE A 163 17.42 -14.61 -0.37
CA PHE A 163 18.22 -15.75 0.07
C PHE A 163 19.72 -15.56 -0.22
N ALA A 164 20.07 -15.06 -1.41
CA ALA A 164 21.47 -14.80 -1.77
C ALA A 164 22.11 -13.77 -0.84
N ILE A 165 21.40 -12.68 -0.52
CA ILE A 165 21.85 -11.65 0.43
C ILE A 165 21.96 -12.22 1.84
N MET A 166 20.98 -13.02 2.28
CA MET A 166 21.01 -13.70 3.58
C MET A 166 22.24 -14.59 3.69
N MET A 167 22.50 -15.42 2.69
CA MET A 167 23.63 -16.35 2.67
C MET A 167 24.98 -15.62 2.60
N MET A 168 25.08 -14.54 1.80
CA MET A 168 26.25 -13.67 1.79
C MET A 168 26.52 -13.03 3.15
N ARG A 169 25.48 -12.57 3.86
CA ARG A 169 25.62 -12.00 5.21
C ARG A 169 26.02 -13.04 6.25
N VAL A 170 25.49 -14.27 6.18
CA VAL A 170 25.87 -15.39 7.07
C VAL A 170 27.33 -15.79 6.86
N ILE A 171 27.79 -15.83 5.61
CA ILE A 171 29.17 -16.17 5.27
C ILE A 171 30.14 -15.03 5.66
N ALA A 172 29.71 -13.76 5.51
CA ALA A 172 30.51 -12.59 5.86
C ALA A 172 30.61 -12.33 7.38
N ASN A 173 29.53 -12.55 8.15
CA ASN A 173 29.52 -12.40 9.61
C ASN A 173 29.66 -13.76 10.31
N ARG A 174 30.89 -14.27 10.38
CA ARG A 174 31.28 -15.56 11.00
C ARG A 174 31.07 -15.69 12.53
N GLY A 175 30.06 -15.09 13.17
CA GLY A 175 30.06 -15.17 14.64
C GLY A 175 28.86 -14.81 15.51
N ASN A 176 27.63 -14.55 15.02
CA ASN A 176 26.42 -14.58 15.87
C ASN A 176 25.17 -14.24 15.04
N VAL A 177 24.67 -15.21 14.28
CA VAL A 177 23.32 -15.11 13.70
C VAL A 177 22.40 -15.99 14.55
N PRO A 178 21.42 -15.44 15.27
CA PRO A 178 20.51 -16.25 16.09
C PRO A 178 19.74 -17.23 15.19
N LEU A 179 19.55 -18.46 15.66
CA LEU A 179 18.89 -19.57 14.96
C LEU A 179 17.47 -19.24 14.43
N SER A 180 16.84 -18.19 14.95
CA SER A 180 15.56 -17.65 14.46
C SER A 180 15.64 -16.97 13.08
N VAL A 181 16.84 -16.57 12.62
CA VAL A 181 17.10 -16.08 11.25
C VAL A 181 17.34 -17.25 10.28
N MET A 182 17.62 -18.45 10.80
CA MET A 182 17.93 -19.66 10.00
C MET A 182 16.71 -20.49 9.63
N LEU A 183 15.50 -20.13 10.07
CA LEU A 183 14.26 -20.73 9.59
C LEU A 183 13.76 -19.90 8.41
N PRO A 184 14.00 -20.33 7.16
CA PRO A 184 13.16 -19.86 6.07
C PRO A 184 11.75 -20.32 6.41
N VAL A 185 10.86 -19.40 6.73
CA VAL A 185 9.42 -19.66 6.59
C VAL A 185 9.23 -19.82 5.10
N VAL A 186 9.39 -21.05 4.61
CA VAL A 186 9.01 -21.44 3.26
C VAL A 186 7.48 -21.34 3.26
N PRO A 187 6.87 -20.32 2.63
CA PRO A 187 5.45 -20.43 2.36
C PRO A 187 5.29 -21.67 1.47
N ALA A 188 4.25 -22.45 1.70
CA ALA A 188 3.90 -23.64 0.93
C ALA A 188 3.49 -23.28 -0.53
N ALA A 189 4.30 -22.49 -1.22
CA ALA A 189 4.15 -22.07 -2.60
C ALA A 189 4.93 -22.98 -3.57
N LEU A 190 5.53 -24.07 -3.09
CA LEU A 190 6.20 -25.09 -3.91
C LEU A 190 5.24 -25.93 -4.79
N THR A 191 3.97 -25.53 -4.92
CA THR A 191 3.02 -26.17 -5.83
C THR A 191 2.68 -25.33 -7.07
N HIS A 192 3.22 -24.12 -7.23
CA HIS A 192 3.01 -23.37 -8.46
C HIS A 192 3.91 -23.92 -9.57
N ARG A 193 3.24 -24.70 -10.42
CA ARG A 193 3.61 -25.16 -11.76
C ARG A 193 4.33 -24.03 -12.52
N ALA A 194 5.32 -24.40 -13.32
CA ALA A 194 6.12 -23.52 -14.18
C ALA A 194 5.28 -22.42 -14.84
N PRO A 195 5.85 -21.23 -15.13
CA PRO A 195 5.15 -20.19 -15.84
C PRO A 195 4.81 -20.73 -17.23
N ASP A 196 3.56 -21.14 -17.40
CA ASP A 196 3.00 -21.24 -18.74
C ASP A 196 3.06 -19.81 -19.27
N VAL A 197 3.93 -19.60 -20.27
CA VAL A 197 3.86 -18.45 -21.16
C VAL A 197 2.53 -18.61 -21.90
N ILE A 198 1.43 -18.29 -21.20
CA ILE A 198 0.10 -18.28 -21.80
C ILE A 198 0.12 -17.06 -22.70
N PRO A 199 0.01 -17.23 -24.04
CA PRO A 199 -0.11 -16.09 -24.91
C PRO A 199 -1.31 -15.27 -24.42
N PHE A 200 -1.13 -13.95 -24.36
CA PHE A 200 -2.09 -12.89 -23.98
C PHE A 200 -3.51 -13.00 -24.59
N LEU A 201 -3.76 -14.02 -25.40
CA LEU A 201 -4.99 -14.35 -26.11
C LEU A 201 -6.03 -15.12 -25.28
N LEU A 202 -5.72 -15.62 -24.08
CA LEU A 202 -6.68 -16.37 -23.24
C LEU A 202 -6.56 -16.03 -21.73
N VAL A 203 -6.65 -14.75 -21.38
CA VAL A 203 -7.00 -14.39 -19.99
C VAL A 203 -8.47 -14.75 -19.80
N SER A 204 -8.74 -15.87 -19.14
CA SER A 204 -10.09 -16.18 -18.68
C SER A 204 -10.41 -15.22 -17.53
N VAL A 205 -11.18 -14.18 -17.80
CA VAL A 205 -11.66 -13.25 -16.78
C VAL A 205 -12.38 -14.04 -15.70
N GLU A 206 -11.80 -14.06 -14.49
CA GLU A 206 -12.38 -14.75 -13.35
C GLU A 206 -13.72 -14.09 -12.97
N PRO A 207 -14.79 -14.85 -12.68
CA PRO A 207 -16.10 -14.29 -12.40
C PRO A 207 -16.07 -13.30 -11.23
N TYR A 208 -16.55 -12.08 -11.47
CA TYR A 208 -16.69 -11.06 -10.43
C TYR A 208 -17.71 -11.49 -9.37
N SER A 209 -17.34 -11.36 -8.09
CA SER A 209 -18.22 -11.55 -6.94
C SER A 209 -17.87 -10.58 -5.82
N PRO A 210 -18.84 -9.91 -5.16
CA PRO A 210 -18.58 -9.03 -4.01
C PRO A 210 -17.85 -9.71 -2.85
N ALA A 211 -18.14 -10.99 -2.62
CA ALA A 211 -17.46 -11.77 -1.58
C ALA A 211 -15.98 -11.99 -1.95
N ARG A 212 -15.69 -12.25 -3.23
CA ARG A 212 -14.32 -12.40 -3.71
C ARG A 212 -13.57 -11.07 -3.61
N LEU A 213 -14.18 -9.99 -4.07
CA LEU A 213 -13.63 -8.63 -3.94
C LEU A 213 -13.26 -8.34 -2.48
N PHE A 214 -14.19 -8.59 -1.54
CA PHE A 214 -13.92 -8.41 -0.11
C PHE A 214 -12.73 -9.26 0.36
N LEU A 215 -12.67 -10.54 -0.02
CA LEU A 215 -11.57 -11.44 0.38
C LEU A 215 -10.23 -11.01 -0.21
N GLU A 216 -10.18 -10.55 -1.45
CA GLU A 216 -8.94 -10.04 -2.06
C GLU A 216 -8.45 -8.78 -1.34
N PHE A 217 -9.33 -7.80 -1.10
CA PHE A 217 -8.95 -6.60 -0.35
C PHE A 217 -8.63 -6.90 1.13
N LEU A 218 -9.27 -7.89 1.74
CA LEU A 218 -8.93 -8.36 3.08
C LEU A 218 -7.54 -9.01 3.10
N LYS A 219 -7.23 -9.86 2.11
CA LYS A 219 -5.91 -10.47 1.93
C LYS A 219 -4.85 -9.39 1.82
N ILE A 220 -5.02 -8.47 0.86
CA ILE A 220 -4.10 -7.36 0.62
C ILE A 220 -3.91 -6.54 1.91
N GLY A 221 -5.00 -6.16 2.58
CA GLY A 221 -4.94 -5.39 3.82
C GLY A 221 -4.25 -6.11 4.98
N ALA A 222 -4.40 -7.44 5.07
CA ALA A 222 -3.77 -8.25 6.12
C ALA A 222 -2.29 -8.56 5.84
N THR A 223 -1.84 -8.48 4.58
CA THR A 223 -0.46 -8.80 4.19
C THR A 223 0.38 -7.58 3.85
N LEU A 224 -0.23 -6.40 3.73
CA LEU A 224 0.47 -5.19 3.32
C LEU A 224 1.40 -4.71 4.44
N TYR A 225 2.70 -4.80 4.21
CA TYR A 225 3.73 -4.16 5.01
C TYR A 225 4.36 -3.01 4.24
N GLY A 226 4.47 -1.85 4.89
CA GLY A 226 5.23 -0.72 4.36
C GLY A 226 4.38 0.34 3.66
N THR A 227 5.04 1.04 2.73
CA THR A 227 4.49 2.22 2.04
C THR A 227 3.43 1.83 1.02
N GLY A 228 2.60 2.79 0.62
CA GLY A 228 1.53 2.49 -0.35
C GLY A 228 2.03 2.12 -1.75
N TYR A 229 3.33 2.24 -2.03
CA TYR A 229 3.91 1.71 -3.27
C TYR A 229 3.88 0.18 -3.34
N VAL A 230 4.01 -0.52 -2.20
CA VAL A 230 3.89 -1.98 -2.15
C VAL A 230 2.47 -2.41 -2.52
N LEU A 231 1.47 -1.65 -2.07
CA LEU A 231 0.06 -1.89 -2.38
C LEU A 231 -0.20 -1.83 -3.89
N LEU A 232 0.45 -0.93 -4.63
CA LEU A 232 0.29 -0.85 -6.08
C LEU A 232 0.69 -2.16 -6.78
N SER A 233 1.82 -2.76 -6.39
CA SER A 233 2.28 -4.03 -6.95
C SER A 233 1.28 -5.15 -6.71
N PHE A 234 0.71 -5.25 -5.50
CA PHE A 234 -0.34 -6.22 -5.19
C PHE A 234 -1.60 -6.00 -6.05
N LEU A 235 -2.04 -4.74 -6.21
CA LEU A 235 -3.21 -4.42 -7.02
C LEU A 235 -2.98 -4.74 -8.51
N GLN A 236 -1.79 -4.50 -9.04
CA GLN A 236 -1.44 -4.85 -10.41
C GLN A 236 -1.46 -6.37 -10.62
N GLN A 237 -0.72 -7.10 -9.78
CA GLN A 237 -0.62 -8.56 -9.89
C GLN A 237 -1.98 -9.24 -9.72
N ASP A 238 -2.76 -8.85 -8.71
CA ASP A 238 -4.04 -9.49 -8.43
C ASP A 238 -5.15 -9.01 -9.39
N LEU A 239 -5.36 -7.69 -9.53
CA LEU A 239 -6.55 -7.17 -10.22
C LEU A 239 -6.39 -7.07 -11.75
N VAL A 240 -5.16 -6.89 -12.24
CA VAL A 240 -4.87 -6.76 -13.68
C VAL A 240 -4.44 -8.09 -14.27
N GLU A 241 -3.41 -8.71 -13.70
CA GLU A 241 -2.78 -9.89 -14.31
C GLU A 241 -3.52 -11.19 -13.98
N HIS A 242 -3.82 -11.43 -12.69
CA HIS A 242 -4.42 -12.68 -12.26
C HIS A 242 -5.94 -12.73 -12.49
N LEU A 243 -6.68 -11.74 -12.00
CA LEU A 243 -8.15 -11.72 -12.08
C LEU A 243 -8.68 -11.12 -13.39
N GLY A 244 -7.93 -10.21 -14.00
CA GLY A 244 -8.34 -9.49 -15.21
C GLY A 244 -9.58 -8.62 -15.02
N TRP A 245 -9.83 -8.11 -13.81
CA TRP A 245 -11.02 -7.29 -13.50
C TRP A 245 -10.91 -5.86 -14.01
N ILE A 246 -9.69 -5.33 -14.06
CA ILE A 246 -9.41 -3.97 -14.53
C ILE A 246 -8.18 -3.97 -15.44
N THR A 247 -8.09 -3.00 -16.34
CA THR A 247 -6.91 -2.79 -17.18
C THR A 247 -5.80 -2.07 -16.42
N GLU A 248 -4.56 -2.18 -16.90
CA GLU A 248 -3.42 -1.43 -16.35
C GLU A 248 -3.69 0.08 -16.33
N GLN A 249 -4.31 0.61 -17.40
CA GLN A 249 -4.70 2.01 -17.47
C GLN A 249 -5.75 2.39 -16.42
N GLN A 250 -6.75 1.52 -16.18
CA GLN A 250 -7.77 1.76 -15.16
C GLN A 250 -7.18 1.73 -13.74
N LEU A 251 -6.23 0.85 -13.47
CA LEU A 251 -5.50 0.81 -12.20
C LEU A 251 -4.72 2.11 -11.99
N ILE A 252 -4.00 2.55 -13.01
CA ILE A 252 -3.22 3.80 -13.01
C ILE A 252 -4.13 5.02 -12.77
N ASP A 253 -5.26 5.10 -13.48
CA ASP A 253 -6.25 6.18 -13.32
C ASP A 253 -6.81 6.18 -11.89
N ALA A 254 -7.12 5.00 -11.33
CA ALA A 254 -7.61 4.87 -9.96
C ALA A 254 -6.58 5.30 -8.91
N VAL A 255 -5.31 4.95 -9.11
CA VAL A 255 -4.21 5.36 -8.23
C VAL A 255 -4.01 6.88 -8.30
N ALA A 256 -4.06 7.46 -9.50
CA ALA A 256 -3.97 8.91 -9.68
C ALA A 256 -5.07 9.63 -8.91
N VAL A 257 -6.32 9.19 -9.03
CA VAL A 257 -7.43 9.73 -8.24
C VAL A 257 -7.17 9.57 -6.74
N GLY A 258 -6.69 8.40 -6.30
CA GLY A 258 -6.34 8.13 -4.92
C GLY A 258 -5.30 9.08 -4.31
N GLN A 259 -4.38 9.62 -5.12
CA GLN A 259 -3.39 10.62 -4.68
C GLN A 259 -4.00 12.00 -4.36
N PHE A 260 -5.18 12.30 -4.92
CA PHE A 260 -5.90 13.56 -4.69
C PHE A 260 -7.08 13.40 -3.73
N THR A 261 -7.35 12.19 -3.24
CA THR A 261 -8.35 11.96 -2.19
C THR A 261 -7.74 12.12 -0.80
N PRO A 262 -8.46 12.73 0.16
CA PRO A 262 -7.98 12.81 1.54
C PRO A 262 -7.88 11.40 2.13
N GLY A 263 -6.84 11.14 2.90
CA GLY A 263 -6.50 9.82 3.40
C GLY A 263 -5.00 9.51 3.22
N PRO A 264 -4.49 8.43 3.84
CA PRO A 264 -3.09 8.05 3.69
C PRO A 264 -2.75 7.89 2.21
N VAL A 265 -1.90 8.77 1.70
CA VAL A 265 -1.43 8.68 0.31
C VAL A 265 -0.59 7.42 0.13
N PHE A 266 -0.61 6.87 -1.08
CA PHE A 266 0.31 5.80 -1.44
C PHE A 266 1.73 6.39 -1.53
N THR A 267 2.41 6.46 -0.39
CA THR A 267 3.75 7.02 -0.20
C THR A 267 4.52 6.18 0.79
#